data_AF-A0A9P9LWX8-F1
#
_entry.id   AF-A0A9P9LWX8-F1
#
_cell.length_a   1.000
_cell.length_b   1.000
_cell.length_c   1.000
_cell.angle_alpha   90.00
_cell.angle_beta   90.00
_cell.angle_gamma   90.00
#
_symmetry.space_group_name_H-M   'P 1'
#
loop_
_entity.id
_entity.type
_entity.pdbx_description
1 polymer ?
#
loop_
_entity_poly.entity_id
_entity_poly.type
_entity_poly.pdbx_seq_one_letter_code
_entity_poly.pdbx_strand_id
1 'polypeptide(L)'
;MPTLPLSPIHPPADLLTCIFTDIIDSTAMWEVSEPATSLAITIHDTIIRHHLHLYRGYEVKNLGDGFFCVFSNARDALDFCLDAQRALQYAIWPQEIMAFKARLDIENDVDPRLTFRGLTVRMGIHYGKLYSEAVNPVNGRWDFHGIVGCVASRVQRMAGGDEIAVSDAFICALYKGKAGRIERGGDLDDGWRRRILGRYVSEGQFCVRSLGKRDLRGVVGPENITLICLRR
;
A
#
# COMPACT_ATOMS: atom_id res chain seq x y z
N MET A 1 17.39 19.58 11.42
CA MET A 1 17.80 18.24 10.94
C MET A 1 18.20 18.38 9.47
N PRO A 2 19.44 18.07 9.06
CA PRO A 2 19.78 18.13 7.65
C PRO A 2 19.10 16.95 6.95
N THR A 3 18.20 17.26 6.03
CA THR A 3 17.57 16.30 5.13
C THR A 3 18.67 15.60 4.35
N LEU A 4 18.83 14.28 4.55
CA LEU A 4 19.65 13.45 3.67
C LEU A 4 19.26 13.75 2.22
N PRO A 5 20.22 13.93 1.30
CA PRO A 5 19.89 14.08 -0.10
C PRO A 5 19.30 12.75 -0.57
N LEU A 6 17.97 12.69 -0.67
CA LEU A 6 17.29 11.60 -1.36
C LEU A 6 17.92 11.55 -2.75
N SER A 7 18.61 10.45 -3.06
CA SER A 7 19.25 10.25 -4.35
C SER A 7 18.26 10.59 -5.46
N PRO A 8 18.68 11.27 -6.55
CA PRO A 8 17.78 11.61 -7.63
C PRO A 8 17.42 10.32 -8.38
N ILE A 9 16.40 9.60 -7.91
CA ILE A 9 15.80 8.50 -8.65
C ILE A 9 14.88 9.15 -9.68
N HIS A 10 15.36 9.24 -10.92
CA HIS A 10 14.54 9.52 -12.08
C HIS A 10 13.54 8.37 -12.30
N PRO A 11 12.26 8.64 -12.59
CA PRO A 11 11.47 7.76 -13.41
C PRO A 11 11.49 8.29 -14.85
N PRO A 12 12.37 7.80 -15.75
CA PRO A 12 12.23 8.03 -17.19
C PRO A 12 11.25 7.00 -17.80
N ALA A 13 10.25 6.58 -17.03
CA ALA A 13 9.31 5.55 -17.41
C ALA A 13 7.90 6.09 -17.24
N ASP A 14 7.20 6.16 -18.37
CA ASP A 14 5.79 6.52 -18.38
C ASP A 14 4.92 5.54 -17.60
N LEU A 15 5.36 4.29 -17.39
CA LEU A 15 4.62 3.25 -16.67
C LEU A 15 5.23 3.02 -15.29
N LEU A 16 4.43 3.25 -14.24
CA LEU A 16 4.84 3.11 -12.86
C LEU A 16 3.83 2.31 -12.05
N THR A 17 4.30 1.70 -10.98
CA THR A 17 3.46 1.14 -9.92
C THR A 17 3.23 2.21 -8.87
N CYS A 18 1.97 2.56 -8.65
CA CYS A 18 1.53 3.54 -7.67
C CYS A 18 1.01 2.84 -6.43
N ILE A 19 1.45 3.29 -5.27
CA ILE A 19 0.99 2.78 -3.97
C ILE A 19 0.45 3.94 -3.16
N PHE A 20 -0.76 3.75 -2.62
CA PHE A 20 -1.28 4.58 -1.55
C PHE A 20 -1.30 3.77 -0.25
N THR A 21 -0.88 4.39 0.84
CA THR A 21 -1.04 3.86 2.20
C THR A 21 -1.86 4.84 3.02
N ASP A 22 -2.52 4.33 4.06
CA ASP A 22 -3.32 5.14 4.97
C ASP A 22 -3.55 4.40 6.28
N ILE A 23 -3.50 5.13 7.39
CA ILE A 23 -3.74 4.59 8.72
C ILE A 23 -5.25 4.50 8.97
N ILE A 24 -5.71 3.34 9.42
CA ILE A 24 -7.12 3.14 9.78
C ILE A 24 -7.39 3.71 11.18
N ASP A 25 -8.47 4.49 11.29
CA ASP A 25 -8.94 5.17 12.51
C ASP A 25 -8.03 6.28 13.05
N SER A 26 -7.16 6.85 12.21
CA SER A 26 -6.22 7.92 12.59
C SER A 26 -6.90 9.10 13.30
N THR A 27 -8.01 9.59 12.76
CA THR A 27 -8.77 10.72 13.33
C THR A 27 -9.27 10.40 14.75
N ALA A 28 -9.80 9.21 14.96
CA ALA A 28 -10.29 8.79 16.28
C ALA A 28 -9.13 8.60 17.28
N MET A 29 -7.94 8.20 16.82
CA MET A 29 -6.75 8.13 17.67
C MET A 29 -6.33 9.51 18.19
N TRP A 30 -6.39 10.54 17.33
CA TRP A 30 -6.10 11.94 17.73
C TRP A 30 -7.05 12.45 18.83
N GLU A 31 -8.32 12.04 18.80
CA GLU A 31 -9.29 12.40 19.83
C GLU A 31 -9.02 11.71 21.18
N VAL A 32 -8.40 10.52 21.14
CA VAL A 32 -8.06 9.76 22.36
C VAL A 32 -6.79 10.27 23.01
N SER A 33 -5.72 10.48 22.23
CA SER A 33 -4.44 10.98 22.74
C SER A 33 -3.59 11.58 21.62
N GLU A 34 -3.47 12.90 21.62
CA GLU A 34 -2.62 13.63 20.68
C GLU A 34 -1.13 13.22 20.81
N PRO A 35 -0.52 13.15 22.01
CA PRO A 35 0.89 12.78 22.13
C PRO A 35 1.17 11.34 21.67
N ALA A 36 0.29 10.39 22.01
CA ALA A 36 0.46 9.00 21.62
C ALA A 36 0.29 8.81 20.11
N THR A 37 -0.66 9.52 19.50
CA THR A 37 -0.91 9.45 18.05
C THR A 37 0.26 10.05 17.27
N SER A 38 0.80 11.18 17.72
CA SER A 38 2.01 11.78 17.12
C SER A 38 3.22 10.83 17.15
N LEU A 39 3.42 10.14 18.28
CA LEU A 39 4.48 9.14 18.41
C LEU A 39 4.23 7.92 17.51
N ALA A 40 2.99 7.43 17.44
CA ALA A 40 2.63 6.31 16.57
C ALA A 40 2.83 6.66 15.08
N ILE A 41 2.42 7.85 14.63
CA ILE A 41 2.68 8.31 13.26
C ILE A 41 4.18 8.39 12.99
N THR A 42 4.99 8.83 13.96
CA THR A 42 6.45 8.85 13.81
C THR A 42 7.05 7.44 13.62
N ILE A 43 6.57 6.45 14.38
CA ILE A 43 6.97 5.04 14.23
C ILE A 43 6.56 4.49 12.87
N HIS A 44 5.29 4.70 12.48
CA HIS A 44 4.75 4.35 11.17
C HIS A 44 5.61 4.92 10.03
N ASP A 45 5.83 6.23 10.05
CA ASP A 45 6.60 6.95 9.04
C ASP A 45 8.02 6.42 8.91
N THR A 46 8.64 6.07 10.03
CA THR A 46 9.99 5.50 10.06
C THR A 46 10.03 4.13 9.38
N ILE A 47 9.07 3.26 9.68
CA ILE A 47 8.96 1.92 9.08
C ILE A 47 8.71 2.03 7.58
N ILE A 48 7.74 2.86 7.18
CA ILE A 48 7.39 3.06 5.76
C ILE A 48 8.58 3.61 4.98
N ARG A 49 9.24 4.68 5.46
CA ARG A 49 10.39 5.27 4.75
C ARG A 49 11.58 4.32 4.69
N HIS A 50 11.81 3.54 5.74
CA HIS A 50 12.88 2.54 5.74
C HIS A 50 12.68 1.51 4.62
N HIS A 51 11.50 0.91 4.53
CA HIS A 51 11.23 -0.07 3.47
C HIS A 51 11.10 0.55 2.09
N LEU A 52 10.59 1.77 2.00
CA LEU A 52 10.54 2.50 0.73
C LEU A 52 11.95 2.66 0.15
N HIS A 53 12.94 2.98 1.00
CA HIS A 53 14.34 3.04 0.60
C HIS A 53 14.91 1.66 0.21
N LEU A 54 14.67 0.62 1.03
CA LEU A 54 15.15 -0.74 0.75
C LEU A 54 14.68 -1.27 -0.61
N TYR A 55 13.44 -0.95 -0.98
CA TYR A 55 12.81 -1.39 -2.22
C TYR A 55 12.90 -0.38 -3.36
N ARG A 56 13.78 0.62 -3.25
CA ARG A 56 14.04 1.64 -4.29
C ARG A 56 12.78 2.39 -4.74
N GLY A 57 11.81 2.52 -3.84
CA GLY A 57 10.63 3.33 -4.07
C GLY A 57 10.90 4.81 -3.89
N TYR A 58 10.04 5.62 -4.49
CA TYR A 58 10.10 7.07 -4.37
C TYR A 58 8.88 7.60 -3.61
N GLU A 59 9.13 8.40 -2.57
CA GLU A 59 8.09 9.11 -1.83
C GLU A 59 7.64 10.32 -2.66
N VAL A 60 6.46 10.25 -3.25
CA VAL A 60 5.89 11.40 -3.98
C VAL A 60 5.44 12.45 -2.98
N LYS A 61 4.61 12.04 -2.01
CA LYS A 61 4.14 12.91 -0.94
C LYS A 61 3.65 12.11 0.26
N ASN A 62 3.82 12.72 1.43
CA ASN A 62 3.13 12.32 2.66
C ASN A 62 1.76 13.04 2.71
N LEU A 63 0.73 12.32 3.11
CA LEU A 63 -0.68 12.74 3.12
C LEU A 63 -1.19 13.08 4.53
N GLY A 64 -0.31 13.08 5.53
CA GLY A 64 -0.59 13.22 6.95
C GLY A 64 -0.43 11.88 7.67
N ASP A 65 -1.36 10.97 7.43
CA ASP A 65 -1.48 9.63 8.01
C ASP A 65 -1.29 8.52 6.97
N GLY A 66 -0.71 8.87 5.82
CA GLY A 66 -0.56 7.99 4.68
C GLY A 66 0.49 8.49 3.71
N PHE A 67 0.84 7.66 2.75
CA PHE A 67 1.85 7.97 1.74
C PHE A 67 1.32 7.72 0.33
N PHE A 68 1.77 8.56 -0.60
CA PHE A 68 1.77 8.23 -2.02
C PHE A 68 3.20 7.94 -2.45
N CYS A 69 3.43 6.71 -2.89
CA CYS A 69 4.72 6.20 -3.33
C CYS A 69 4.64 5.66 -4.76
N VAL A 70 5.76 5.70 -5.48
CA VAL A 70 5.87 5.12 -6.83
C VAL A 70 7.09 4.23 -6.95
N PHE A 71 6.96 3.19 -7.77
CA PHE A 71 8.01 2.22 -8.06
C PHE A 71 8.08 1.96 -9.56
N SER A 72 9.28 1.88 -10.10
CA SER A 72 9.52 1.47 -11.49
C SER A 72 9.32 -0.03 -11.70
N ASN A 73 9.47 -0.84 -10.64
CA ASN A 73 9.32 -2.29 -10.67
C ASN A 73 8.11 -2.74 -9.82
N ALA A 74 7.19 -3.47 -10.44
CA ALA A 74 6.00 -4.00 -9.76
C ALA A 74 6.33 -5.01 -8.64
N ARG A 75 7.43 -5.76 -8.78
CA ARG A 75 7.87 -6.72 -7.76
C ARG A 75 8.38 -6.00 -6.51
N ASP A 76 9.20 -4.97 -6.69
CA ASP A 76 9.72 -4.15 -5.58
C ASP A 76 8.56 -3.50 -4.80
N ALA A 77 7.54 -2.99 -5.52
CA ALA A 77 6.32 -2.46 -4.92
C ALA A 77 5.55 -3.49 -4.07
N LEU A 78 5.42 -4.73 -4.57
CA LEU A 78 4.75 -5.79 -3.81
C LEU A 78 5.54 -6.13 -2.54
N ASP A 79 6.85 -6.35 -2.69
CA ASP A 79 7.72 -6.76 -1.58
C ASP A 79 7.80 -5.65 -0.50
N PHE A 80 7.82 -4.38 -0.91
CA PHE A 80 7.64 -3.23 -0.02
C PHE A 80 6.36 -3.34 0.82
N CYS A 81 5.20 -3.54 0.20
CA CYS A 81 3.93 -3.61 0.93
C CYS A 81 3.90 -4.80 1.89
N LEU A 82 4.38 -5.97 1.45
CA LEU A 82 4.39 -7.19 2.27
C LEU A 82 5.28 -7.02 3.51
N ASP A 83 6.49 -6.52 3.33
CA ASP A 83 7.41 -6.31 4.45
C ASP A 83 6.95 -5.17 5.35
N ALA A 84 6.35 -4.11 4.80
CA ALA A 84 5.85 -3.00 5.61
C ALA A 84 4.72 -3.46 6.51
N GLN A 85 3.78 -4.26 6.01
CA GLN A 85 2.72 -4.85 6.84
C GLN A 85 3.28 -5.73 7.95
N ARG A 86 4.30 -6.55 7.67
CA ARG A 86 4.98 -7.36 8.70
C ARG A 86 5.66 -6.48 9.74
N ALA A 87 6.42 -5.48 9.32
CA ALA A 87 7.16 -4.61 10.23
C ALA A 87 6.22 -3.82 11.15
N LEU A 88 5.09 -3.34 10.63
CA LEU A 88 4.05 -2.67 11.42
C LEU A 88 3.44 -3.59 12.47
N GLN A 89 3.23 -4.87 12.14
CA GLN A 89 2.69 -5.87 13.08
C GLN A 89 3.60 -6.11 14.30
N TYR A 90 4.92 -6.02 14.12
CA TYR A 90 5.89 -6.24 15.20
C TYR A 90 6.39 -4.96 15.86
N ALA A 91 5.91 -3.79 15.43
CA ALA A 91 6.29 -2.53 16.01
C ALA A 91 5.78 -2.40 17.46
N ILE A 92 6.54 -1.67 18.28
CA ILE A 92 6.14 -1.36 19.65
C ILE A 92 5.37 -0.06 19.62
N TRP A 93 4.05 -0.14 19.79
CA TRP A 93 3.16 1.02 19.76
C TRP A 93 2.95 1.60 21.16
N PRO A 94 2.63 2.91 21.25
CA PRO A 94 2.24 3.54 22.52
C PRO A 94 1.06 2.81 23.16
N GLN A 95 1.05 2.73 24.49
CA GLN A 95 0.05 1.95 25.24
C GLN A 95 -1.37 2.43 25.00
N GLU A 96 -1.57 3.74 24.81
CA GLU A 96 -2.86 4.36 24.52
C GLU A 96 -3.42 3.90 23.17
N ILE A 97 -2.56 3.74 22.16
CA ILE A 97 -2.95 3.25 20.83
C ILE A 97 -3.31 1.77 20.92
N MET A 98 -2.52 0.99 21.67
CA MET A 98 -2.83 -0.42 21.94
C MET A 98 -4.17 -0.58 22.66
N ALA A 99 -4.44 0.25 23.68
CA ALA A 99 -5.70 0.23 24.42
C ALA A 99 -6.89 0.65 23.55
N PHE A 100 -6.72 1.68 22.73
CA PHE A 100 -7.73 2.13 21.76
C PHE A 100 -8.13 1.00 20.80
N LYS A 101 -7.14 0.32 20.19
CA LYS A 101 -7.41 -0.80 19.27
C LYS A 101 -8.02 -2.00 19.96
N ALA A 102 -7.56 -2.34 21.17
CA ALA A 102 -8.17 -3.41 21.96
C ALA A 102 -9.66 -3.14 22.25
N ARG A 103 -10.04 -1.88 22.53
CA ARG A 103 -11.45 -1.50 22.70
C ARG A 103 -12.23 -1.66 21.39
N LEU A 104 -11.69 -1.21 20.25
CA LEU A 104 -12.33 -1.37 18.95
C LEU A 104 -12.52 -2.84 18.58
N ASP A 105 -11.54 -3.70 18.88
CA ASP A 105 -11.65 -5.14 18.62
C ASP A 105 -12.79 -5.76 19.44
N ILE A 106 -12.97 -5.36 20.70
CA ILE A 106 -14.10 -5.79 21.54
C ILE A 106 -15.43 -5.28 20.96
N GLU A 107 -15.50 -4.00 20.58
CA GLU A 107 -16.72 -3.40 20.02
C GLU A 107 -17.14 -4.06 18.70
N ASN A 108 -16.19 -4.54 17.91
CA ASN A 108 -16.42 -5.20 16.63
C ASN A 108 -16.48 -6.74 16.73
N ASP A 109 -16.53 -7.31 17.94
CA ASP A 109 -16.57 -8.76 18.19
C ASP A 109 -15.44 -9.53 17.47
N VAL A 110 -14.24 -8.95 17.45
CA VAL A 110 -13.05 -9.57 16.88
C VAL A 110 -12.51 -10.61 17.85
N ASP A 111 -12.29 -11.85 17.37
CA ASP A 111 -11.68 -12.91 18.18
C ASP A 111 -10.35 -12.41 18.78
N PRO A 112 -10.16 -12.45 20.11
CA PRO A 112 -8.93 -12.06 20.79
C PRO A 112 -7.65 -12.69 20.20
N ARG A 113 -7.73 -13.90 19.66
CA ARG A 113 -6.60 -14.60 19.00
C ARG A 113 -6.22 -13.97 17.67
N LEU A 114 -7.13 -13.19 17.10
CA LEU A 114 -7.02 -12.52 15.81
C LEU A 114 -6.79 -11.01 15.97
N THR A 115 -6.51 -10.53 17.19
CA THR A 115 -6.30 -9.10 17.47
C THR A 115 -4.94 -8.64 16.98
N PHE A 116 -4.92 -7.49 16.30
CA PHE A 116 -3.69 -6.88 15.82
C PHE A 116 -3.04 -6.06 16.93
N ARG A 117 -1.71 -6.12 16.98
CA ARG A 117 -0.91 -5.34 17.93
C ARG A 117 -0.65 -3.95 17.36
N GLY A 118 -1.65 -3.07 17.49
CA GLY A 118 -1.50 -1.63 17.35
C GLY A 118 -2.00 -1.05 16.04
N LEU A 119 -1.24 -0.12 15.46
CA LEU A 119 -1.69 0.69 14.35
C LEU A 119 -1.80 -0.16 13.07
N THR A 120 -2.99 -0.15 12.46
CA THR A 120 -3.31 -0.93 11.27
C THR A 120 -3.29 -0.04 10.03
N VAL A 121 -2.63 -0.49 8.96
CA VAL A 121 -2.48 0.29 7.72
C VAL A 121 -3.17 -0.43 6.57
N ARG A 122 -3.92 0.32 5.77
CA ARG A 122 -4.43 -0.16 4.48
C ARG A 122 -3.53 0.31 3.35
N MET A 123 -3.34 -0.55 2.35
CA MET A 123 -2.54 -0.23 1.18
C MET A 123 -3.30 -0.53 -0.11
N GLY A 124 -3.02 0.22 -1.17
CA GLY A 124 -3.53 -0.10 -2.50
C GLY A 124 -2.48 0.08 -3.57
N ILE A 125 -2.42 -0.88 -4.49
CA ILE A 125 -1.44 -0.93 -5.57
C ILE A 125 -2.15 -0.94 -6.92
N HIS A 126 -1.74 -0.02 -7.79
CA HIS A 126 -2.17 0.02 -9.18
C HIS A 126 -0.97 0.27 -10.10
N TYR A 127 -1.07 -0.19 -11.34
CA TYR A 127 -0.02 -0.03 -12.35
C TYR A 127 -0.59 0.62 -13.59
N GLY A 128 0.09 1.65 -14.10
CA GLY A 128 -0.36 2.32 -15.31
C GLY A 128 0.53 3.48 -15.71
N LYS A 129 0.06 4.22 -16.71
CA LYS A 129 0.76 5.40 -17.23
C LYS A 129 0.66 6.60 -16.29
N LEU A 130 1.77 7.01 -15.69
CA LEU A 130 1.87 8.17 -14.81
C LEU A 130 2.84 9.19 -15.42
N TYR A 131 2.39 10.42 -15.60
CA TYR A 131 3.22 11.48 -16.17
C TYR A 131 4.00 12.15 -15.05
N SER A 132 5.33 12.12 -15.14
CA SER A 132 6.21 12.92 -14.29
C SER A 132 6.51 14.26 -14.97
N GLU A 133 6.28 15.36 -14.27
CA GLU A 133 6.73 16.69 -14.73
C GLU A 133 8.19 16.93 -14.33
N ALA A 134 8.81 17.98 -14.88
CA ALA A 134 10.17 18.37 -14.49
C ALA A 134 10.26 18.59 -12.97
N VAL A 135 11.44 18.30 -12.40
CA VAL A 135 11.73 18.48 -10.98
C VAL A 135 11.27 19.86 -10.52
N ASN A 136 10.42 19.90 -9.50
CA ASN A 136 9.92 21.13 -8.92
C ASN A 136 11.13 21.97 -8.43
N PRO A 137 11.31 23.20 -8.96
CA PRO A 137 12.53 23.96 -8.74
C PRO A 137 12.70 24.43 -7.28
N VAL A 138 11.63 24.40 -6.48
CA VAL A 138 11.64 24.86 -5.09
C VAL A 138 12.13 23.78 -4.13
N ASN A 139 11.69 22.54 -4.31
CA ASN A 139 11.96 21.45 -3.37
C ASN A 139 12.85 20.34 -3.96
N GLY A 140 13.20 20.41 -5.25
CA GLY A 140 14.02 19.42 -5.93
C GLY A 140 13.35 18.05 -6.10
N ARG A 141 12.01 17.97 -5.99
CA ARG A 141 11.24 16.73 -6.07
C ARG A 141 10.49 16.59 -7.39
N TRP A 142 10.29 15.34 -7.82
CA TRP A 142 9.40 15.00 -8.94
C TRP A 142 7.94 15.12 -8.50
N ASP A 143 7.15 15.84 -9.30
CA ASP A 143 5.69 15.88 -9.21
C ASP A 143 5.07 14.92 -10.25
N PHE A 144 4.00 14.25 -9.85
CA PHE A 144 3.34 13.22 -10.66
C PHE A 144 1.86 13.55 -10.83
N HIS A 145 1.39 13.43 -12.08
CA HIS A 145 0.01 13.69 -12.46
C HIS A 145 -0.54 12.55 -13.33
N GLY A 146 -1.85 12.34 -13.26
CA GLY A 146 -2.56 11.41 -14.13
C GLY A 146 -3.62 10.59 -13.40
N ILE A 147 -4.48 9.97 -14.20
CA ILE A 147 -5.60 9.14 -13.72
C ILE A 147 -5.13 7.96 -12.86
N VAL A 148 -3.91 7.46 -13.07
CA VAL A 148 -3.36 6.31 -12.37
C VAL A 148 -3.23 6.55 -10.87
N GLY A 149 -2.86 7.78 -10.44
CA GLY A 149 -2.88 8.14 -9.01
C GLY A 149 -4.30 8.14 -8.43
N CYS A 150 -5.29 8.62 -9.21
CA CYS A 150 -6.69 8.57 -8.84
C CYS A 150 -7.20 7.13 -8.73
N VAL A 151 -6.83 6.23 -9.65
CA VAL A 151 -7.21 4.82 -9.57
C VAL A 151 -6.52 4.14 -8.38
N ALA A 152 -5.22 4.34 -8.19
CA ALA A 152 -4.45 3.74 -7.09
C ALA A 152 -5.05 4.08 -5.72
N SER A 153 -5.38 5.35 -5.48
CA SER A 153 -6.03 5.78 -4.24
C SER A 153 -7.45 5.21 -4.07
N ARG A 154 -8.13 4.79 -5.15
CA ARG A 154 -9.47 4.19 -5.09
C ARG A 154 -9.38 2.69 -4.88
N VAL A 155 -8.37 2.04 -5.46
CA VAL A 155 -7.99 0.66 -5.15
C VAL A 155 -7.66 0.55 -3.67
N GLN A 156 -6.85 1.46 -3.12
CA GLN A 156 -6.49 1.50 -1.69
C GLN A 156 -7.71 1.57 -0.76
N ARG A 157 -8.74 2.33 -1.13
CA ARG A 157 -9.99 2.43 -0.35
C ARG A 157 -10.80 1.12 -0.30
N MET A 158 -10.48 0.14 -1.14
CA MET A 158 -11.10 -1.18 -1.10
C MET A 158 -10.46 -2.10 -0.05
N ALA A 159 -9.33 -1.71 0.52
CA ALA A 159 -8.67 -2.44 1.60
C ALA A 159 -9.13 -1.94 2.98
N GLY A 160 -9.34 -2.87 3.90
CA GLY A 160 -9.39 -2.63 5.34
C GLY A 160 -7.99 -2.56 5.97
N GLY A 161 -7.94 -2.48 7.30
CA GLY A 161 -6.69 -2.54 8.05
C GLY A 161 -5.94 -3.84 7.78
N ASP A 162 -4.62 -3.72 7.56
CA ASP A 162 -3.70 -4.83 7.29
C ASP A 162 -4.00 -5.61 6.00
N GLU A 163 -4.76 -4.98 5.10
CA GLU A 163 -5.04 -5.46 3.76
C GLU A 163 -4.29 -4.62 2.71
N ILE A 164 -3.89 -5.29 1.64
CA ILE A 164 -3.31 -4.68 0.44
C ILE A 164 -4.26 -4.98 -0.72
N ALA A 165 -4.94 -3.96 -1.22
CA ALA A 165 -5.75 -4.07 -2.42
C ALA A 165 -4.90 -3.91 -3.68
N VAL A 166 -5.10 -4.78 -4.67
CA VAL A 166 -4.36 -4.73 -5.93
C VAL A 166 -5.32 -4.84 -7.13
N SER A 167 -5.04 -4.09 -8.19
CA SER A 167 -5.81 -4.15 -9.44
C SER A 167 -5.28 -5.21 -10.41
N ASP A 168 -6.11 -5.62 -11.37
CA ASP A 168 -5.69 -6.53 -12.46
C ASP A 168 -4.49 -5.99 -13.25
N ALA A 169 -4.46 -4.68 -13.53
CA ALA A 169 -3.34 -4.05 -14.23
C ALA A 169 -1.99 -4.30 -13.53
N PHE A 170 -1.97 -4.27 -12.19
CA PHE A 170 -0.78 -4.56 -11.41
C PHE A 170 -0.41 -6.04 -11.41
N ILE A 171 -1.38 -6.95 -11.26
CA ILE A 171 -1.12 -8.40 -11.34
C ILE A 171 -0.57 -8.76 -12.73
N CYS A 172 -1.08 -8.14 -13.79
CA CYS A 172 -0.55 -8.27 -15.14
C CYS A 172 0.88 -7.74 -15.25
N ALA A 173 1.21 -6.61 -14.62
CA ALA A 173 2.58 -6.08 -14.58
C ALA A 173 3.55 -7.04 -13.85
N LEU A 174 3.12 -7.61 -12.72
CA LEU A 174 3.87 -8.64 -11.99
C LEU A 174 4.13 -9.90 -12.82
N TYR A 175 3.17 -10.31 -13.66
CA TYR A 175 3.35 -11.42 -14.58
C TYR A 175 4.36 -11.10 -15.69
N LYS A 176 4.21 -9.92 -16.33
CA LYS A 176 5.05 -9.49 -17.46
C LYS A 176 6.52 -9.31 -17.09
N GLY A 177 6.82 -8.83 -15.87
CA GLY A 177 8.19 -8.67 -15.36
C GLY A 177 9.03 -9.95 -15.36
N LYS A 178 8.39 -11.12 -15.49
CA LYS A 178 9.06 -12.43 -15.55
C LYS A 178 9.05 -13.07 -16.95
N ALA A 179 8.15 -12.64 -17.85
CA ALA A 179 7.82 -13.37 -19.07
C ALA A 179 8.17 -12.64 -20.39
N GLY A 180 8.43 -11.33 -20.39
CA GLY A 180 8.85 -10.59 -21.61
C GLY A 180 7.87 -10.62 -22.80
N ARG A 181 6.74 -11.32 -22.69
CA ARG A 181 5.69 -11.44 -23.72
C ARG A 181 4.31 -11.29 -23.07
N ILE A 182 3.43 -10.57 -23.76
CA ILE A 182 2.00 -10.57 -23.48
C ILE A 182 1.45 -11.89 -24.03
N GLU A 183 1.29 -12.90 -23.17
CA GLU A 183 0.36 -13.98 -23.51
C GLU A 183 -1.05 -13.38 -23.46
N ARG A 184 -1.72 -13.37 -24.62
CA ARG A 184 -3.15 -13.09 -24.67
C ARG A 184 -3.87 -14.16 -23.84
N GLY A 185 -4.59 -13.73 -22.83
CA GLY A 185 -5.80 -14.40 -22.37
C GLY A 185 -5.60 -15.83 -21.87
N GLY A 186 -4.92 -16.00 -20.74
CA GLY A 186 -5.54 -16.86 -19.74
C GLY A 186 -6.75 -16.09 -19.19
N ASP A 187 -7.86 -16.77 -18.90
CA ASP A 187 -8.99 -16.11 -18.25
C ASP A 187 -8.46 -15.35 -17.03
N LEU A 188 -8.70 -14.04 -17.00
CA LEU A 188 -8.44 -13.20 -15.83
C LEU A 188 -9.48 -13.56 -14.77
N ASP A 189 -9.44 -14.81 -14.32
CA ASP A 189 -10.30 -15.38 -13.30
C ASP A 189 -9.58 -15.36 -11.95
N ASP A 190 -10.32 -15.71 -10.91
CA ASP A 190 -9.78 -15.69 -9.55
C ASP A 190 -8.71 -16.76 -9.32
N GLY A 191 -8.72 -17.84 -10.10
CA GLY A 191 -7.70 -18.88 -10.08
C GLY A 191 -6.36 -18.37 -10.58
N TRP A 192 -6.36 -17.65 -11.70
CA TRP A 192 -5.19 -17.02 -12.29
C TRP A 192 -4.60 -15.98 -11.34
N ARG A 193 -5.41 -15.08 -10.78
CA ARG A 193 -4.96 -14.04 -9.83
C ARG A 193 -4.28 -14.63 -8.61
N ARG A 194 -4.93 -15.61 -7.96
CA ARG A 194 -4.36 -16.33 -6.81
C ARG A 194 -3.06 -17.03 -7.16
N ARG A 195 -2.98 -17.67 -8.33
CA ARG A 195 -1.77 -18.36 -8.78
C ARG A 195 -0.60 -17.40 -9.01
N ILE A 196 -0.84 -16.21 -9.56
CA ILE A 196 0.23 -15.22 -9.77
C ILE A 196 0.70 -14.65 -8.43
N LEU A 197 -0.24 -14.20 -7.59
CA LEU A 197 0.09 -13.61 -6.28
C LEU A 197 0.70 -14.65 -5.32
N GLY A 198 0.22 -15.91 -5.34
CA GLY A 198 0.74 -16.99 -4.50
C GLY A 198 2.20 -17.38 -4.76
N ARG A 199 2.79 -16.96 -5.89
CA ARG A 199 4.25 -17.12 -6.15
C ARG A 199 5.11 -16.18 -5.30
N TYR A 200 4.49 -15.15 -4.75
CA TYR A 200 5.14 -13.98 -4.18
C TYR A 200 4.74 -13.77 -2.73
N VAL A 201 3.52 -14.16 -2.40
CA VAL A 201 2.90 -14.06 -1.09
C VAL A 201 3.15 -15.37 -0.34
N SER A 202 3.81 -15.29 0.82
CA SER A 202 4.02 -16.46 1.68
C SER A 202 2.67 -16.92 2.26
N GLU A 203 2.19 -18.09 1.85
CA GLU A 203 0.88 -18.61 2.28
C GLU A 203 0.76 -18.75 3.79
N GLY A 204 1.87 -18.94 4.52
CA GLY A 204 1.88 -18.99 5.98
C GLY A 204 1.56 -17.66 6.66
N GLN A 205 1.80 -16.54 5.97
CA GLN A 205 1.71 -15.19 6.55
C GLN A 205 0.63 -14.33 5.92
N PHE A 206 0.19 -14.63 4.71
CA PHE A 206 -0.78 -13.82 3.99
C PHE A 206 -1.75 -14.73 3.23
N CYS A 207 -2.99 -14.27 3.05
CA CYS A 207 -3.96 -14.93 2.20
C CYS A 207 -4.40 -14.01 1.05
N VAL A 208 -4.82 -14.62 -0.06
CA VAL A 208 -5.27 -13.89 -1.25
C VAL A 208 -6.77 -14.13 -1.45
N ARG A 209 -7.54 -13.04 -1.49
CA ARG A 209 -9.00 -13.05 -1.61
C ARG A 209 -9.45 -12.15 -2.75
N SER A 210 -10.23 -12.68 -3.69
CA SER A 210 -10.83 -11.85 -4.74
C SER A 210 -12.05 -11.10 -4.21
N LEU A 211 -12.12 -9.80 -4.48
CA LEU A 211 -13.38 -9.06 -4.38
C LEU A 211 -14.15 -9.11 -5.70
N GLY A 212 -13.49 -9.38 -6.82
CA GLY A 212 -14.06 -9.30 -8.16
C GLY A 212 -14.23 -7.85 -8.62
N LYS A 213 -15.14 -7.63 -9.59
CA LYS A 213 -15.39 -6.32 -10.19
C LYS A 213 -16.01 -5.35 -9.19
N ARG A 214 -15.47 -4.13 -9.13
CA ARG A 214 -15.93 -3.04 -8.27
C ARG A 214 -15.92 -1.73 -9.05
N ASP A 215 -17.00 -0.99 -8.94
CA ASP A 215 -17.05 0.38 -9.44
C ASP A 215 -16.26 1.28 -8.49
N LEU A 216 -15.20 1.89 -9.02
CA LEU A 216 -14.37 2.81 -8.26
C LEU A 216 -14.87 4.24 -8.47
N ARG A 217 -15.24 4.94 -7.40
CA ARG A 217 -15.78 6.30 -7.48
C ARG A 217 -14.84 7.23 -8.24
N GLY A 218 -15.33 7.80 -9.36
CA GLY A 218 -14.57 8.74 -10.20
C GLY A 218 -13.59 8.07 -11.16
N VAL A 219 -13.64 6.75 -11.32
CA VAL A 219 -12.91 5.98 -12.33
C VAL A 219 -13.91 5.47 -13.36
N VAL A 220 -13.52 5.48 -14.64
CA VAL A 220 -14.37 4.99 -15.72
C VAL A 220 -14.32 3.47 -15.78
N GLY A 221 -15.46 2.83 -15.49
CA GLY A 221 -15.63 1.39 -15.58
C GLY A 221 -15.23 0.64 -14.31
N PRO A 222 -15.65 -0.63 -14.20
CA PRO A 222 -15.33 -1.46 -13.05
C PRO A 222 -13.89 -1.98 -13.09
N GLU A 223 -13.24 -2.02 -11.94
CA GLU A 223 -11.92 -2.62 -11.76
C GLU A 223 -12.06 -3.94 -10.98
N ASN A 224 -11.32 -4.97 -11.39
CA ASN A 224 -11.20 -6.19 -10.58
C ASN A 224 -10.19 -5.95 -9.46
N ILE A 225 -10.64 -6.17 -8.23
CA ILE A 225 -9.83 -5.98 -7.04
C ILE A 225 -9.54 -7.31 -6.38
N THR A 226 -8.27 -7.54 -6.07
CA THR A 226 -7.82 -8.65 -5.23
C THR A 226 -7.20 -8.10 -3.96
N LEU A 227 -7.50 -8.71 -2.83
CA LEU A 227 -6.92 -8.39 -1.54
C LEU A 227 -5.84 -9.40 -1.20
N ILE A 228 -4.73 -8.90 -0.68
CA ILE A 228 -3.72 -9.67 0.05
C ILE A 228 -3.88 -9.27 1.51
N CYS A 229 -4.34 -10.19 2.34
CA CYS A 229 -4.63 -9.93 3.74
C CYS A 229 -3.54 -10.58 4.61
N LEU A 230 -2.98 -9.83 5.56
CA LEU A 230 -2.08 -10.41 6.54
C LEU A 230 -2.84 -11.43 7.40
N ARG A 231 -2.28 -12.63 7.54
CA ARG A 231 -2.88 -13.68 8.38
C ARG A 231 -2.75 -13.29 9.84
N ARG A 232 -3.81 -13.61 10.55
CA ARG A 232 -4.01 -13.37 11.97
C ARG A 232 -3.58 -14.60 12.76
#